data_AF-A0A6G3ZMJ4-F1
#
_entry.id   AF-A0A6G3ZMJ4-F1
#
_cell.length_a   1.000
_cell.length_b   1.000
_cell.length_c   1.000
_cell.angle_alpha   90.00
_cell.angle_beta   90.00
_cell.angle_gamma   90.00
#
_symmetry.space_group_name_H-M   'P 1'
#
loop_
_entity.id
_entity.type
_entity.pdbx_description
1 polymer ?
#
loop_
_entity_poly.entity_id
_entity_poly.type
_entity_poly.pdbx_seq_one_letter_code
_entity_poly.pdbx_strand_id
1 'polypeptide(L)'
;MEFTEDDEGASVFDADREKIGVVTEVRDGTAYVEPEPSLTEELKAKLDWGSHEADEDAYPLRADWIDEVDDNEILLRTRPQG
;
A
#
# COMPACT_ATOMS: atom_id res chain seq x y z
N MET A 1 -12.07 -0.13 -9.41
CA MET A 1 -12.28 0.25 -8.01
C MET A 1 -11.68 1.62 -7.83
N GLU A 2 -12.36 2.49 -7.09
CA GLU A 2 -11.85 3.79 -6.68
C GLU A 2 -11.75 3.72 -5.16
N PHE A 3 -10.61 4.11 -4.59
CA PHE A 3 -10.47 4.18 -3.13
C PHE A 3 -11.31 5.35 -2.60
N THR A 4 -11.94 5.13 -1.46
CA THR A 4 -12.72 6.13 -0.75
C THR A 4 -12.17 6.33 0.65
N GLU A 5 -12.63 7.38 1.33
CA GLU A 5 -12.30 7.65 2.74
C GLU A 5 -12.62 6.47 3.67
N ASP A 6 -13.50 5.56 3.24
CA ASP A 6 -13.83 4.33 3.98
C ASP A 6 -12.68 3.31 3.99
N ASP A 7 -11.79 3.37 2.99
CA ASP A 7 -10.59 2.53 2.91
C ASP A 7 -9.45 3.07 3.81
N GLU A 8 -9.61 4.25 4.42
CA GLU A 8 -8.64 4.80 5.36
C GLU A 8 -8.60 3.98 6.65
N GLY A 9 -7.40 3.55 7.04
CA GLY A 9 -7.20 2.61 8.16
C GLY A 9 -7.24 1.14 7.76
N ALA A 10 -7.43 0.83 6.47
CA ALA A 10 -7.33 -0.54 5.97
C ALA A 10 -5.91 -1.09 6.10
N SER A 11 -5.79 -2.31 6.61
CA SER A 11 -4.51 -3.01 6.69
C SER A 11 -4.17 -3.55 5.31
N VAL A 12 -2.94 -3.26 4.86
CA VAL A 12 -2.50 -3.71 3.54
C VAL A 12 -1.61 -4.92 3.70
N PHE A 13 -1.95 -5.96 2.94
CA PHE A 13 -1.29 -7.24 2.91
C PHE A 13 -0.75 -7.51 1.51
N ASP A 14 0.46 -8.05 1.46
CA ASP A 14 1.06 -8.55 0.23
C ASP A 14 0.43 -9.88 -0.21
N ALA A 15 0.76 -10.37 -1.41
CA ALA A 15 0.28 -11.65 -1.94
C ALA A 15 0.55 -12.86 -1.01
N ASP A 16 1.57 -12.78 -0.14
CA ASP A 16 1.87 -13.80 0.87
C ASP A 16 1.04 -13.65 2.15
N ARG A 17 0.04 -12.75 2.18
CA ARG A 17 -0.75 -12.35 3.35
C ARG A 17 0.09 -11.80 4.50
N GLU A 18 1.22 -11.19 4.18
CA GLU A 18 2.05 -10.47 5.15
C GLU A 18 1.62 -9.01 5.21
N LYS A 19 1.36 -8.50 6.42
CA LYS A 19 0.99 -7.10 6.63
C LYS A 19 2.19 -6.23 6.29
N ILE A 20 2.06 -5.40 5.27
CA ILE A 20 3.11 -4.48 4.82
C ILE A 20 2.92 -3.06 5.38
N GLY A 21 1.69 -2.67 5.69
CA GLY A 21 1.37 -1.33 6.15
C GLY A 21 -0.11 -1.10 6.41
N VAL A 22 -0.49 0.17 6.51
CA VAL A 22 -1.87 0.63 6.71
C VAL A 22 -2.15 1.85 5.83
N VAL A 23 -3.37 1.95 5.29
CA VAL A 23 -3.82 3.16 4.59
C VAL A 23 -3.97 4.30 5.60
N THR A 24 -3.24 5.38 5.41
CA THR A 24 -3.30 6.56 6.28
C THR A 24 -4.14 7.67 5.70
N GLU A 25 -4.26 7.74 4.37
CA GLU A 25 -5.04 8.76 3.68
C GLU A 25 -5.51 8.26 2.30
N VAL A 26 -6.63 8.78 1.80
CA VAL A 26 -7.04 8.59 0.40
C VAL A 26 -7.19 9.95 -0.29
N ARG A 27 -6.46 10.18 -1.39
CA ARG A 27 -6.59 11.41 -2.21
C ARG A 27 -6.77 11.08 -3.68
N ASP A 28 -7.71 11.76 -4.34
CA ASP A 28 -8.00 11.59 -5.77
C ASP A 28 -8.22 10.11 -6.16
N GLY A 29 -8.89 9.33 -5.29
CA GLY A 29 -9.12 7.90 -5.51
C GLY A 29 -7.87 7.03 -5.40
N THR A 30 -6.78 7.57 -4.85
CA THR A 30 -5.51 6.89 -4.58
C THR A 30 -5.33 6.75 -3.07
N ALA A 31 -5.24 5.52 -2.58
CA ALA A 31 -4.92 5.26 -1.18
C ALA A 31 -3.42 5.46 -0.92
N TYR A 32 -3.06 6.06 0.20
CA TYR A 32 -1.69 6.27 0.65
C TYR A 32 -1.44 5.37 1.84
N VAL A 33 -0.41 4.53 1.75
CA VAL A 33 -0.09 3.54 2.76
C VAL A 33 1.22 3.87 3.44
N GLU A 34 1.16 3.95 4.76
CA GLU A 34 2.34 4.01 5.61
C GLU A 34 2.85 2.57 5.83
N PRO A 35 4.05 2.24 5.34
CA PRO A 35 4.63 0.92 5.52
C PRO A 35 5.21 0.80 6.92
N GLU A 36 5.13 -0.41 7.48
CA GLU A 36 5.74 -0.69 8.77
C GLU A 36 7.27 -0.50 8.66
N PRO A 37 7.92 0.21 9.60
CA PRO A 37 9.33 0.57 9.49
C PRO A 37 10.26 -0.65 9.36
N SER A 38 9.83 -1.81 9.86
CA SER A 38 10.53 -3.09 9.75
C SER A 38 10.55 -3.67 8.33
N LEU A 39 9.59 -3.29 7.47
CA LEU A 39 9.39 -3.80 6.10
C LEU A 39 9.65 -2.72 5.05
N THR A 40 9.65 -1.44 5.44
CA THR A 40 9.89 -0.29 4.57
C THR A 40 11.16 -0.42 3.71
N GLU A 41 12.27 -0.93 4.26
CA GLU A 41 13.51 -1.11 3.48
C GLU A 41 13.36 -2.17 2.37
N GLU A 42 12.70 -3.30 2.66
CA GLU A 42 12.51 -4.38 1.71
C GLU A 42 11.49 -4.00 0.64
N LEU A 43 10.40 -3.34 1.02
CA LEU A 43 9.37 -2.84 0.12
C LEU A 43 9.91 -1.72 -0.78
N LYS A 44 10.66 -0.75 -0.24
CA LYS A 44 11.33 0.30 -1.03
C LYS A 44 12.23 -0.27 -2.12
N ALA A 45 12.98 -1.33 -1.79
CA ALA A 45 13.88 -1.99 -2.73
C ALA A 45 13.14 -2.82 -3.78
N LYS A 46 12.01 -3.45 -3.43
CA LYS A 46 11.24 -4.33 -4.32
C LYS A 46 10.23 -3.61 -5.19
N LEU A 47 9.66 -2.50 -4.73
CA LEU A 47 8.63 -1.75 -5.45
C LEU A 47 9.18 -0.69 -6.40
N ASP A 48 10.50 -0.49 -6.41
CA ASP A 48 11.13 0.72 -6.95
C ASP A 48 10.37 1.99 -6.51
N TRP A 49 9.86 2.00 -5.26
CA TRP A 49 9.29 3.20 -4.63
C TRP A 49 10.33 4.32 -4.50
N GLY A 50 11.59 4.00 -4.81
CA GLY A 50 12.33 4.81 -5.78
C GLY A 50 12.51 6.25 -5.37
N SER A 51 13.08 6.49 -4.19
CA SER A 51 13.78 7.75 -3.83
C SER A 51 13.01 9.08 -4.04
N HIS A 52 11.73 9.04 -4.38
CA HIS A 52 10.92 10.23 -4.63
C HIS A 52 10.39 10.66 -3.27
N GLU A 53 11.12 11.62 -2.70
CA GLU A 53 10.76 12.39 -1.52
C GLU A 53 10.67 11.52 -0.25
N ALA A 54 11.81 11.40 0.43
CA ALA A 54 11.93 10.82 1.77
C ALA A 54 11.12 11.56 2.85
N ASP A 55 10.30 12.54 2.48
CA ASP A 55 9.41 13.33 3.32
C ASP A 55 7.96 12.83 3.29
N GLU A 56 7.61 11.91 2.39
CA GLU A 56 6.28 11.30 2.35
C GLU A 56 6.33 9.92 3.02
N ASP A 57 5.97 9.85 4.31
CA ASP A 57 5.90 8.59 5.08
C ASP A 57 4.85 7.60 4.52
N ALA A 58 4.00 8.03 3.58
CA ALA A 58 2.94 7.23 2.97
C ALA A 58 3.09 7.11 1.45
N TYR A 59 2.92 5.89 0.92
CA TYR A 59 3.10 5.55 -0.49
C TYR A 59 1.76 5.37 -1.21
N PRO A 60 1.58 5.95 -2.41
CA PRO A 60 0.35 5.80 -3.17
C PRO A 60 0.20 4.37 -3.72
N LEU A 61 -0.90 3.74 -3.33
CA LEU A 61 -1.37 2.46 -3.82
C LEU A 61 -2.32 2.65 -4.98
N ARG A 62 -1.98 2.00 -6.09
CA ARG A 62 -2.82 1.98 -7.29
C ARG A 62 -3.82 0.84 -7.19
N ALA A 63 -5.08 1.12 -7.58
CA ALA A 63 -6.12 0.10 -7.63
C ALA A 63 -5.76 -1.10 -8.54
N ASP A 64 -4.91 -0.90 -9.55
CA ASP A 64 -4.39 -1.96 -10.42
C ASP A 64 -3.51 -3.00 -9.70
N TRP A 65 -2.99 -2.68 -8.51
CA TRP A 65 -2.16 -3.59 -7.71
C TRP A 65 -2.96 -4.44 -6.74
N ILE A 66 -4.25 -4.14 -6.55
CA ILE A 66 -5.11 -4.85 -5.62
C ILE A 66 -5.62 -6.15 -6.25
N ASP A 67 -5.55 -7.25 -5.49
CA ASP A 67 -6.21 -8.52 -5.81
C ASP A 67 -7.64 -8.51 -5.28
N GLU A 68 -7.76 -8.22 -3.99
CA GLU A 68 -8.96 -8.39 -3.19
C GLU A 68 -8.98 -7.31 -2.11
N VAL A 69 -10.15 -6.74 -1.86
CA VAL A 69 -10.42 -5.86 -0.72
C VAL A 69 -11.51 -6.55 0.10
N ASP A 70 -11.23 -6.85 1.35
CA ASP A 70 -12.16 -7.51 2.28
C ASP A 70 -12.33 -6.63 3.52
N ASP A 71 -13.52 -6.03 3.70
CA ASP A 71 -13.93 -5.07 4.75
C ASP A 71 -12.89 -3.99 5.14
N ASN A 72 -11.73 -4.37 5.70
CA ASN A 72 -10.63 -3.49 6.08
C ASN A 72 -9.22 -4.09 5.81
N GLU A 73 -9.14 -5.06 4.89
CA GLU A 73 -7.94 -5.77 4.48
C GLU A 73 -7.77 -5.64 2.96
N ILE A 74 -6.67 -5.02 2.53
CA ILE A 74 -6.35 -4.87 1.11
C ILE A 74 -5.26 -5.89 0.78
N LEU A 75 -5.58 -6.87 -0.07
CA LEU A 75 -4.62 -7.84 -0.57
C LEU A 75 -4.05 -7.40 -1.92
N LEU A 76 -2.74 -7.38 -2.06
CA LEU A 76 -2.09 -7.05 -3.33
C LEU A 76 -2.01 -8.28 -4.27
N ARG A 77 -2.37 -8.08 -5.54
CA ARG A 77 -2.47 -9.11 -6.60
C ARG A 77 -1.14 -9.69 -7.01
N THR A 78 -0.14 -8.84 -7.04
CA THR A 78 1.21 -9.28 -7.27
C THR A 78 2.03 -8.73 -6.14
N ARG A 79 2.89 -9.59 -5.59
CA ARG A 79 4.13 -9.08 -5.04
C ARG A 79 4.66 -8.09 -6.05
N PRO A 80 4.89 -6.84 -5.66
CA PRO A 80 5.49 -5.88 -6.56
C PRO A 80 6.82 -6.47 -7.02
N GLN A 81 6.85 -6.88 -8.29
CA GLN A 81 8.04 -7.38 -8.93
C GLN A 81 8.83 -6.13 -9.31
N GLY A 82 10.06 -6.05 -8.82
CA GLY A 82 10.96 -4.92 -9.06
C GLY A 82 11.42 -4.75 -10.49
#